data_AF-A0A512T3A7-F1
#
_entry.id   AF-A0A512T3A7-F1
#
_cell.length_a   1.000
_cell.length_b   1.000
_cell.length_c   1.000
_cell.angle_alpha   90.00
_cell.angle_beta   90.00
_cell.angle_gamma   90.00
#
_symmetry.space_group_name_H-M   'P 1'
#
loop_
_entity.id
_entity.type
_entity.pdbx_description
1 polymer ?
#
loop_
_entity_poly.entity_id
_entity_poly.type
_entity_poly.pdbx_seq_one_letter_code
_entity_poly.pdbx_strand_id
1 'polypeptide(L)'
;MRYLSGRVIATLTGMSTSTSIRTWLLLAVVAVMVQEALTVYSAEQGFQHAFWGGISLFLLYRVYRGGDVARRIFLVVSVIGTGVLLGAPWRSGGAVDVARVALLFVSYLVQSGVMLVPAVRHWTRQQRQAMPSPVPVG
;
A
#
# COMPACT_ATOMS: atom_id res chain seq x y z
N MET A 1 -11.92 -2.05 -24.97
CA MET A 1 -10.45 -1.88 -25.13
C MET A 1 -9.70 -1.88 -23.77
N ARG A 2 -9.92 -2.85 -22.87
CA ARG A 2 -9.27 -2.89 -21.52
C ARG A 2 -8.29 -4.06 -21.30
N TYR A 3 -8.09 -4.92 -22.29
CA TYR A 3 -7.28 -6.15 -22.15
C TYR A 3 -5.88 -6.06 -22.78
N LEU A 4 -5.57 -4.99 -23.50
CA LEU A 4 -4.29 -4.86 -24.23
C LEU A 4 -3.14 -4.41 -23.33
N SER A 5 -3.40 -3.56 -22.32
CA SER A 5 -2.34 -3.03 -21.44
C SER A 5 -1.73 -4.09 -20.51
N GLY A 6 -2.52 -5.07 -20.05
CA GLY A 6 -2.01 -6.15 -19.18
C GLY A 6 -1.16 -7.18 -19.91
N ARG A 7 -1.51 -7.50 -21.17
CA ARG A 7 -0.75 -8.45 -22.00
C ARG A 7 0.59 -7.85 -22.43
N VAL A 8 0.62 -6.59 -22.88
CA VAL A 8 1.85 -5.93 -23.36
C VAL A 8 2.93 -5.86 -22.26
N ILE A 9 2.58 -5.56 -21.01
CA ILE A 9 3.55 -5.49 -19.90
C ILE A 9 4.07 -6.90 -19.53
N ALA A 10 3.20 -7.92 -19.55
CA ALA A 10 3.60 -9.30 -19.28
C ALA A 10 4.48 -9.88 -20.40
N THR A 11 4.19 -9.54 -21.65
CA THR A 11 4.97 -9.97 -22.82
C THR A 11 6.33 -9.27 -22.90
N LEU A 12 6.43 -7.99 -22.50
CA LEU A 12 7.70 -7.24 -22.51
C LEU A 12 8.67 -7.63 -21.37
N THR A 13 8.17 -8.21 -20.28
CA THR A 13 8.99 -8.52 -19.10
C THR A 13 9.20 -10.02 -18.88
N GLY A 14 8.39 -10.89 -19.49
CA GLY A 14 8.44 -12.34 -19.26
C GLY A 14 8.14 -12.77 -17.81
N MET A 15 7.70 -11.84 -16.97
CA MET A 15 7.50 -12.08 -15.54
C MET A 15 6.16 -12.76 -15.26
N SER A 16 6.18 -13.77 -14.38
CA SER A 16 4.94 -14.37 -13.88
C SER A 16 4.09 -13.34 -13.12
N THR A 17 2.75 -13.48 -13.18
CA THR A 17 1.81 -12.63 -12.44
C THR A 17 2.15 -12.55 -10.95
N SER A 18 2.58 -13.66 -10.35
CA SER A 18 3.01 -13.75 -8.95
C SER A 18 4.21 -12.85 -8.67
N THR A 19 5.22 -12.86 -9.55
CA THR A 19 6.41 -12.01 -9.43
C THR A 19 6.02 -10.53 -9.51
N SER A 20 5.16 -10.17 -10.47
CA SER A 20 4.68 -8.79 -10.61
C SER A 20 3.97 -8.29 -9.35
N ILE A 21 3.09 -9.10 -8.75
CA ILE A 21 2.38 -8.75 -7.51
C ILE A 21 3.35 -8.59 -6.35
N ARG A 22 4.33 -9.48 -6.21
CA ARG A 22 5.37 -9.36 -5.18
C ARG A 22 6.16 -8.07 -5.32
N THR A 23 6.52 -7.67 -6.55
CA THR A 23 7.20 -6.40 -6.81
C THR A 23 6.35 -5.21 -6.37
N TRP A 24 5.07 -5.18 -6.75
CA TRP A 24 4.16 -4.10 -6.35
C TRP A 24 3.96 -4.02 -4.84
N LEU A 25 3.80 -5.16 -4.16
CA LEU A 25 3.65 -5.18 -2.71
C LEU A 25 4.97 -4.84 -1.98
N LEU A 26 6.11 -5.24 -2.53
CA LEU A 26 7.43 -4.84 -2.01
C LEU A 26 7.60 -3.31 -2.09
N LEU A 27 7.16 -2.68 -3.18
CA LEU A 27 7.15 -1.21 -3.29
C LEU A 27 6.30 -0.56 -2.20
N ALA A 28 5.13 -1.12 -1.89
CA ALA A 28 4.31 -0.62 -0.79
C ALA A 28 4.96 -0.82 0.59
N VAL A 29 5.65 -1.95 0.82
CA VAL A 29 6.43 -2.19 2.05
C VAL A 29 7.53 -1.14 2.19
N VAL A 30 8.31 -0.90 1.13
CA VAL A 30 9.36 0.13 1.13
C VAL A 30 8.77 1.51 1.41
N ALA A 31 7.63 1.85 0.80
CA ALA A 31 6.96 3.11 1.07
C ALA A 31 6.51 3.25 2.54
N VAL A 32 6.05 2.17 3.19
CA VAL A 32 5.74 2.18 4.63
C VAL A 32 7.03 2.38 5.46
N MET A 33 8.11 1.68 5.13
CA MET A 33 9.39 1.84 5.86
C MET A 33 9.96 3.25 5.72
N VAL A 34 9.88 3.84 4.53
CA VAL A 34 10.30 5.24 4.28
C VAL A 34 9.42 6.20 5.08
N GLN A 35 8.10 5.97 5.12
CA GLN A 35 7.20 6.78 5.94
C GLN A 35 7.57 6.73 7.43
N GLU A 36 7.80 5.53 7.98
CA GLU A 36 8.18 5.36 9.38
C GLU A 36 9.55 6.00 9.69
N ALA A 37 10.51 5.92 8.76
CA ALA A 37 11.83 6.52 8.95
C ALA A 37 11.82 8.05 8.88
N LEU A 38 10.90 8.64 8.09
CA LEU A 38 10.82 10.08 7.86
C LEU A 38 9.91 10.80 8.84
N THR A 39 9.06 10.09 9.57
CA THR A 39 8.17 10.74 10.52
C THR A 39 8.93 10.97 11.83
N VAL A 40 8.98 12.23 12.28
CA VAL A 40 9.70 12.63 13.48
C VAL A 40 8.80 12.46 14.69
N TYR A 41 9.26 11.71 15.69
CA TYR A 41 8.46 11.31 16.84
C TYR A 41 8.99 11.87 18.14
N SER A 42 8.10 12.25 19.06
CA SER A 42 8.47 12.37 20.47
C SER A 42 8.64 10.97 21.07
N ALA A 43 9.47 10.84 22.11
CA ALA A 43 9.73 9.55 22.76
C ALA A 43 8.46 8.83 23.25
N GLU A 44 7.44 9.61 23.65
CA GLU A 44 6.14 9.09 24.12
C GLU A 44 5.27 8.53 22.99
N GLN A 45 5.48 8.98 21.74
CA GLN A 45 4.69 8.56 20.57
C GLN A 45 5.33 7.40 19.79
N GLY A 46 6.60 7.08 20.04
CA GLY A 46 7.33 6.04 19.30
C GLY A 46 6.64 4.67 19.29
N PHE A 47 6.03 4.26 20.40
CA PHE A 47 5.27 3.00 20.47
C PHE A 47 4.02 3.01 19.57
N GLN A 48 3.27 4.11 19.56
CA GLN A 48 2.06 4.24 18.73
C GLN A 48 2.41 4.12 17.25
N HIS A 49 3.54 4.69 16.83
CA HIS A 49 3.98 4.63 15.45
C HIS A 49 4.51 3.26 15.04
N ALA A 50 5.34 2.62 15.86
CA ALA A 50 5.75 1.23 15.63
C ALA A 50 4.54 0.30 15.50
N PHE A 51 3.50 0.53 16.30
CA PHE A 51 2.23 -0.19 16.21
C PHE A 51 1.50 0.06 14.87
N TRP A 52 1.38 1.31 14.43
CA TRP A 52 0.76 1.66 13.14
C TRP A 52 1.56 1.17 11.92
N GLY A 53 2.88 1.24 11.96
CA GLY A 53 3.76 0.63 10.97
C GLY A 53 3.55 -0.89 10.91
N GLY A 54 3.45 -1.55 12.07
CA GLY A 54 3.11 -2.97 12.19
C GLY A 54 1.75 -3.32 11.58
N ILE A 55 0.71 -2.53 11.87
CA ILE A 55 -0.63 -2.70 11.27
C ILE A 55 -0.55 -2.56 9.75
N SER A 56 0.19 -1.57 9.24
CA SER A 56 0.33 -1.33 7.81
C SER A 56 0.98 -2.52 7.11
N LEU A 57 2.04 -3.09 7.69
CA LEU A 57 2.68 -4.31 7.20
C LEU A 57 1.76 -5.53 7.28
N PHE A 58 0.99 -5.67 8.37
CA PHE A 58 0.00 -6.73 8.51
C PHE A 58 -1.10 -6.64 7.44
N LEU A 59 -1.60 -5.43 7.15
CA LEU A 59 -2.57 -5.21 6.08
C LEU A 59 -1.99 -5.58 4.72
N LEU A 60 -0.75 -5.20 4.41
CA LEU A 60 -0.06 -5.60 3.17
C LEU A 60 0.07 -7.12 3.06
N TYR A 61 0.43 -7.79 4.16
CA TYR A 61 0.44 -9.25 4.21
C TYR A 61 -0.95 -9.85 3.96
N ARG A 62 -2.01 -9.27 4.53
CA ARG A 62 -3.39 -9.70 4.27
C ARG A 62 -3.80 -9.46 2.82
N VAL A 63 -3.36 -8.38 2.18
CA VAL A 63 -3.55 -8.13 0.74
C VAL A 63 -2.85 -9.20 -0.10
N TYR A 64 -1.61 -9.54 0.25
CA TYR A 64 -0.89 -10.65 -0.39
C TYR A 64 -1.66 -11.97 -0.30
N ARG A 65 -2.28 -12.25 0.85
CA ARG A 65 -3.14 -13.43 1.09
C ARG A 65 -4.55 -13.32 0.48
N GLY A 66 -4.85 -12.29 -0.31
CA GLY A 66 -6.12 -12.14 -1.02
C GLY A 66 -7.22 -11.38 -0.28
N GLY A 67 -6.90 -10.66 0.80
CA GLY A 67 -7.88 -9.90 1.56
C GLY A 67 -8.34 -8.60 0.88
N ASP A 68 -9.49 -8.62 0.18
CA ASP A 68 -10.03 -7.40 -0.45
C ASP A 68 -10.43 -6.33 0.58
N VAL A 69 -10.88 -6.73 1.77
CA VAL A 69 -11.17 -5.80 2.88
C VAL A 69 -9.90 -5.11 3.34
N ALA A 70 -8.82 -5.86 3.54
CA ALA A 70 -7.52 -5.30 3.93
C ALA A 70 -7.00 -4.30 2.87
N ARG A 71 -7.16 -4.63 1.57
CA ARG A 71 -6.80 -3.73 0.46
C ARG A 71 -7.56 -2.41 0.51
N ARG A 72 -8.86 -2.44 0.80
CA ARG A 72 -9.70 -1.24 0.90
C ARG A 72 -9.34 -0.40 2.13
N ILE A 73 -9.16 -1.05 3.28
CA ILE A 73 -8.73 -0.38 4.51
C ILE A 73 -7.39 0.32 4.29
N PHE A 74 -6.41 -0.40 3.75
CA PHE A 74 -5.09 0.15 3.46
C PHE A 74 -5.19 1.35 2.51
N LEU A 75 -5.94 1.23 1.40
CA LEU A 75 -6.18 2.34 0.48
C LEU A 75 -6.81 3.56 1.17
N VAL A 76 -7.84 3.38 1.99
CA VAL A 76 -8.51 4.48 2.70
C VAL A 76 -7.55 5.17 3.65
N VAL A 77 -6.79 4.40 4.44
CA VAL A 77 -5.80 4.94 5.38
C VAL A 77 -4.71 5.72 4.63
N SER A 78 -4.17 5.19 3.54
CA SER A 78 -3.14 5.88 2.75
C SER A 78 -3.66 7.18 2.11
N VAL A 79 -4.91 7.19 1.63
CA VAL A 79 -5.56 8.40 1.08
C VAL A 79 -5.81 9.44 2.18
N ILE A 80 -6.28 9.02 3.36
CA ILE A 80 -6.44 9.93 4.51
C ILE A 80 -5.09 10.51 4.90
N GLY A 81 -4.04 9.69 5.02
CA GLY A 81 -2.68 10.16 5.32
C GLY A 81 -2.17 11.19 4.30
N THR A 82 -2.45 10.97 3.02
CA THR A 82 -2.15 11.93 1.93
C THR A 82 -2.89 13.26 2.15
N GLY A 83 -4.18 13.21 2.47
CA GLY A 83 -5.01 14.41 2.69
C GLY A 83 -4.63 15.17 3.96
N VAL A 84 -4.31 14.46 5.04
CA VAL A 84 -3.84 15.04 6.32
C VAL A 84 -2.53 15.77 6.10
N LEU A 85 -1.61 15.19 5.33
CA LEU A 85 -0.42 15.90 4.89
C LEU A 85 -0.86 17.19 4.18
N LEU A 86 -1.56 17.13 3.04
CA LEU A 86 -1.91 18.34 2.26
C LEU A 86 -2.61 19.46 3.06
N GLY A 87 -3.41 19.12 4.08
CA GLY A 87 -4.10 20.08 4.94
C GLY A 87 -3.28 20.62 6.12
N ALA A 88 -2.10 20.07 6.40
CA ALA A 88 -1.27 20.51 7.52
C ALA A 88 -0.63 21.88 7.23
N PRO A 89 -0.69 22.84 8.16
CA PRO A 89 -0.01 24.12 8.00
C PRO A 89 1.51 23.93 8.18
N TRP A 90 2.22 23.64 7.09
CA TRP A 90 3.69 23.46 7.03
C TRP A 90 4.51 24.74 7.31
N ARG A 91 3.94 25.72 8.01
CA ARG A 91 4.28 27.13 7.89
C ARG A 91 5.60 27.56 8.57
N SER A 92 6.40 26.67 9.15
CA SER A 92 7.54 27.09 9.98
C SER A 92 8.86 26.33 9.79
N GLY A 93 9.00 25.49 8.77
CA GLY A 93 10.18 24.62 8.60
C GLY A 93 10.98 24.92 7.34
N GLY A 94 12.31 25.02 7.43
CA GLY A 94 13.20 25.27 6.28
C GLY A 94 13.14 24.20 5.18
N ALA A 95 14.00 24.30 4.15
CA ALA A 95 13.99 23.40 2.98
C ALA A 95 14.02 21.89 3.31
N VAL A 96 14.66 21.52 4.43
CA VAL A 96 14.71 20.13 4.93
C VAL A 96 13.33 19.60 5.34
N ASP A 97 12.47 20.44 5.92
CA ASP A 97 11.10 20.05 6.28
C ASP A 97 10.22 19.85 5.03
N VAL A 98 10.45 20.65 3.98
CA VAL A 98 9.73 20.51 2.70
C VAL A 98 10.10 19.20 2.00
N ALA A 99 11.38 18.85 1.94
CA ALA A 99 11.83 17.59 1.34
C ALA A 99 11.28 16.36 2.09
N ARG A 100 11.28 16.39 3.42
CA ARG A 100 10.70 15.34 4.27
C ARG A 100 9.20 15.16 3.99
N VAL A 101 8.45 16.26 3.99
CA VAL A 101 7.01 16.27 3.71
C VAL A 101 6.71 15.75 2.30
N ALA A 102 7.49 16.17 1.31
CA ALA A 102 7.35 15.68 -0.06
C ALA A 102 7.58 14.17 -0.17
N LEU A 103 8.61 13.64 0.51
CA LEU A 103 8.86 12.21 0.54
C LEU A 103 7.76 11.43 1.27
N LEU A 104 7.23 11.95 2.39
CA LEU A 104 6.07 11.36 3.06
C LEU A 104 4.84 11.31 2.13
N PHE A 105 4.58 12.40 1.41
CA PHE A 105 3.51 12.48 0.43
C PHE A 105 3.67 11.45 -0.69
N VAL A 106 4.88 11.34 -1.26
CA VAL A 106 5.20 10.32 -2.27
C VAL A 106 4.99 8.91 -1.73
N SER A 107 5.39 8.63 -0.48
CA SER A 107 5.16 7.33 0.16
C SER A 107 3.67 6.97 0.21
N TYR A 108 2.80 7.89 0.64
CA TYR A 108 1.35 7.62 0.67
C TYR A 108 0.74 7.49 -0.73
N LEU A 109 1.22 8.25 -1.72
CA LEU A 109 0.82 8.09 -3.11
C LEU A 109 1.20 6.71 -3.67
N VAL A 110 2.42 6.24 -3.38
CA VAL A 110 2.88 4.90 -3.80
C VAL A 110 2.02 3.83 -3.14
N GLN A 111 1.80 3.91 -1.82
CA GLN A 111 0.92 2.97 -1.10
C GLN A 111 -0.48 2.90 -1.72
N SER A 112 -1.09 4.05 -1.98
CA SER A 112 -2.43 4.15 -2.60
C SER A 112 -2.42 3.62 -4.04
N GLY A 113 -1.42 4.01 -4.83
CA GLY A 113 -1.25 3.63 -6.23
C GLY A 113 -1.11 2.12 -6.40
N VAL A 114 -0.29 1.46 -5.57
CA VAL A 114 -0.14 -0.01 -5.55
C VAL A 114 -1.49 -0.70 -5.38
N MET A 115 -2.36 -0.22 -4.49
CA MET A 115 -3.67 -0.83 -4.24
C MET A 115 -4.66 -0.65 -5.40
N LEU A 116 -4.41 0.32 -6.28
CA LEU A 116 -5.21 0.60 -7.48
C LEU A 116 -4.72 -0.17 -8.71
N VAL A 117 -3.48 -0.67 -8.71
CA VAL A 117 -2.92 -1.45 -9.82
C VAL A 117 -3.83 -2.65 -10.14
N PRO A 118 -4.27 -2.81 -11.41
CA PRO A 118 -5.18 -3.88 -11.79
C PRO A 118 -4.68 -5.27 -11.39
N ALA A 119 -3.37 -5.54 -11.51
CA ALA A 119 -2.78 -6.81 -11.10
C ALA A 119 -3.07 -7.16 -9.63
N VAL A 120 -2.88 -6.21 -8.71
CA VAL A 120 -3.17 -6.39 -7.28
C VAL A 120 -4.67 -6.59 -7.04
N ARG A 121 -5.52 -5.82 -7.74
CA ARG A 121 -7.00 -5.95 -7.65
C ARG A 121 -7.50 -7.31 -8.14
N HIS A 122 -6.95 -7.79 -9.25
CA HIS A 122 -7.31 -9.08 -9.83
C HIS A 122 -6.82 -10.23 -8.95
N TRP A 123 -5.62 -10.12 -8.40
CA TRP A 123 -5.08 -11.09 -7.45
C TRP A 123 -5.97 -11.30 -6.23
N THR A 124 -6.39 -10.21 -5.56
CA THR A 124 -7.24 -10.33 -4.38
C THR A 124 -8.60 -10.95 -4.69
N ARG A 125 -9.13 -10.73 -5.90
CA ARG A 125 -10.37 -11.38 -6.37
C ARG A 125 -10.17 -12.86 -6.68
N GLN A 126 -9.08 -13.21 -7.36
CA GLN A 126 -8.76 -14.60 -7.72
C GLN A 126 -8.55 -15.47 -6.48
N GLN A 127 -7.78 -14.98 -5.50
CA GLN A 127 -7.54 -15.69 -4.24
C GLN A 127 -8.84 -15.94 -3.46
N ARG A 128 -9.81 -15.01 -3.51
CA ARG A 128 -11.12 -15.19 -2.88
C ARG A 128 -11.94 -16.29 -3.56
N GLN A 129 -11.88 -16.39 -4.89
CA GLN A 129 -12.59 -17.41 -5.67
C GLN A 129 -11.96 -18.80 -5.53
N ALA A 130 -10.67 -18.86 -5.18
CA ALA A 130 -9.95 -20.11 -4.93
C ALA A 130 -10.22 -20.70 -3.52
N MET A 131 -10.93 -19.99 -2.64
CA MET A 131 -11.35 -20.56 -1.36
C MET A 131 -12.60 -21.42 -1.58
N PRO A 132 -12.56 -22.73 -1.26
CA PRO A 132 -13.72 -23.60 -1.41
C PRO A 132 -14.87 -23.03 -0.58
N SER A 133 -16.06 -22.92 -1.21
CA SER A 133 -17.27 -22.52 -0.53
C SER A 133 -17.42 -23.37 0.73
N PRO A 134 -17.70 -22.78 1.91
CA PRO A 134 -17.96 -23.56 3.10
C PRO A 134 -19.07 -24.57 2.77
N VAL A 135 -18.78 -25.84 3.02
CA VAL A 135 -19.75 -26.93 2.84
C VAL A 135 -20.95 -26.58 3.73
N PRO A 136 -22.17 -26.48 3.19
CA PRO A 136 -23.34 -26.23 4.01
C PRO A 136 -23.46 -27.38 5.01
N VAL A 137 -23.30 -27.07 6.30
CA VAL A 137 -23.58 -28.01 7.38
C VAL A 137 -25.10 -28.09 7.47
N GLY A 138 -25.66 -29.18 6.94
CA GLY A 138 -27.06 -29.55 7.08
C GLY A 138 -27.35 -30.19 8.42
#